data_AF-A0A0L0LEE8-F1
#
_entry.id   AF-A0A0L0LEE8-F1
#
_cell.length_a   1.000
_cell.length_b   1.000
_cell.length_c   1.000
_cell.angle_alpha   90.00
_cell.angle_beta   90.00
_cell.angle_gamma   90.00
#
_symmetry.space_group_name_H-M   'P 1'
#
loop_
_entity.id
_entity.type
_entity.pdbx_description
1 polymer ?
#
loop_
_entity_poly.entity_id
_entity_poly.type
_entity_poly.pdbx_seq_one_letter_code
_entity_poly.pdbx_strand_id
1 'polypeptide(L)'
;MKQQRGFTLIELLVVIAIIGMLSSIVLASLNTARLKAADAAVRTQARQLKLFLEFEYSETGSYTNIKQYTSLGDLWLPGAPGSGSTCTGLVGIYAVRAQQTCAALLAASQSQGSSCGNQCLRFWDTNPDFPNRYSILAYLPGASRAAGAARWLCMGSGGSVSVSAGTPWSEAGCWANP
;
A
#
# COMPACT_ATOMS: atom_id res chain seq x y z
N MET A 1 21.16 -57.35 -25.05
CA MET A 1 21.74 -55.99 -25.27
C MET A 1 20.60 -54.98 -25.17
N LYS A 2 20.63 -54.07 -24.18
CA LYS A 2 19.60 -53.03 -24.02
C LYS A 2 19.92 -51.88 -24.98
N GLN A 3 19.08 -51.66 -25.99
CA GLN A 3 19.17 -50.52 -26.89
C GLN A 3 18.87 -49.24 -26.09
N GLN A 4 19.87 -48.38 -25.88
CA GLN A 4 19.63 -47.05 -25.33
C GLN A 4 19.03 -46.18 -26.44
N ARG A 5 17.75 -45.80 -26.28
CA ARG A 5 17.09 -44.87 -27.19
C ARG A 5 17.58 -43.46 -26.86
N GLY A 6 18.25 -42.81 -27.81
CA GLY A 6 18.64 -41.40 -27.72
C GLY A 6 17.46 -40.48 -28.01
N PHE A 7 17.47 -39.30 -27.39
CA PHE A 7 16.51 -38.21 -27.66
C PHE A 7 16.84 -37.59 -29.02
N THR A 8 15.84 -37.35 -29.87
CA THR A 8 16.06 -36.69 -31.16
C THR A 8 16.12 -35.17 -30.99
N LEU A 9 16.89 -34.49 -31.84
CA LEU A 9 16.96 -33.02 -31.85
C LEU A 9 15.59 -32.38 -32.11
N ILE A 10 14.76 -33.03 -32.94
CA ILE A 10 13.41 -32.54 -33.25
C ILE A 10 12.48 -32.65 -32.03
N GLU A 11 12.60 -33.70 -31.22
CA GLU A 11 11.81 -33.86 -30.00
C GLU A 11 12.14 -32.77 -28.99
N LEU A 12 13.44 -32.45 -28.83
CA LEU A 12 13.85 -31.40 -27.90
C LEU A 12 13.42 -30.01 -28.40
N LEU A 13 13.48 -29.77 -29.71
CA LEU A 13 13.08 -28.51 -30.34
C LEU A 13 11.56 -28.25 -30.20
N VAL A 14 10.72 -29.27 -30.40
CA VAL A 14 9.27 -29.13 -30.24
C VAL A 14 8.89 -28.85 -28.78
N VAL A 15 9.57 -29.46 -27.81
CA VAL A 15 9.29 -29.25 -26.39
C VAL A 15 9.57 -27.82 -25.97
N ILE A 16 10.72 -27.25 -26.34
CA ILE A 16 11.04 -25.85 -26.00
C ILE A 16 10.09 -24.88 -26.72
N ALA A 17 9.62 -25.21 -27.92
CA ALA A 17 8.64 -24.40 -28.65
C ALA A 17 7.28 -24.37 -27.91
N ILE A 18 6.80 -25.52 -27.43
CA ILE A 18 5.53 -25.60 -26.68
C ILE A 18 5.66 -24.91 -25.30
N ILE A 19 6.77 -25.14 -24.58
CA ILE A 19 7.02 -24.46 -23.30
C ILE A 19 7.07 -22.94 -23.51
N GLY A 20 7.73 -22.47 -24.57
CA GLY A 20 7.76 -21.05 -24.96
C GLY A 20 6.36 -20.46 -25.14
N MET A 21 5.53 -21.13 -25.94
CA MET A 21 4.14 -20.70 -26.19
C MET A 21 3.33 -20.63 -24.90
N LEU A 22 3.33 -21.70 -24.09
CA LEU A 22 2.55 -21.76 -22.84
C LEU A 22 3.05 -20.76 -21.80
N SER A 23 4.37 -20.54 -21.71
CA SER A 23 4.97 -19.62 -20.73
C SER A 23 4.51 -18.17 -20.91
N SER A 24 4.29 -17.74 -22.16
CA SER A 24 3.85 -16.37 -22.47
C SER A 24 2.46 -16.04 -21.90
N ILE A 25 1.53 -16.99 -22.01
CA ILE A 25 0.14 -16.85 -21.53
C ILE A 25 0.12 -16.86 -20.00
N VAL A 26 0.87 -17.78 -19.40
CA VAL A 26 0.96 -17.92 -17.93
C VAL A 26 1.53 -16.65 -17.31
N LEU A 27 2.58 -16.06 -17.89
CA LEU A 27 3.23 -14.88 -17.32
C LEU A 27 2.31 -13.65 -17.27
N ALA A 28 1.52 -13.42 -18.32
CA ALA A 28 0.56 -12.31 -18.36
C ALA A 28 -0.53 -12.46 -17.26
N SER A 29 -1.06 -13.67 -17.09
CA SER A 29 -2.05 -13.97 -16.05
C SER A 29 -1.49 -13.82 -14.63
N LEU A 30 -0.25 -14.26 -14.42
CA LEU A 30 0.43 -14.20 -13.12
C LEU A 30 0.74 -12.77 -12.69
N ASN A 31 1.13 -11.89 -13.62
CA ASN A 31 1.40 -10.49 -13.30
C ASN A 31 0.13 -9.78 -12.76
N THR A 32 -1.02 -10.03 -13.39
CA THR A 32 -2.30 -9.48 -12.95
C THR A 32 -2.71 -10.02 -11.57
N ALA A 33 -2.51 -11.32 -11.34
CA ALA A 33 -2.79 -11.95 -10.04
C ALA A 33 -1.91 -11.38 -8.91
N ARG A 34 -0.61 -11.17 -9.16
CA ARG A 34 0.32 -10.56 -8.20
C ARG A 34 -0.09 -9.14 -7.81
N LEU A 35 -0.54 -8.35 -8.79
CA LEU A 35 -1.02 -7.00 -8.54
C LEU A 35 -2.30 -6.96 -7.71
N LYS A 36 -3.27 -7.85 -8.00
CA LYS A 36 -4.48 -7.99 -7.17
C LYS A 36 -4.16 -8.45 -5.74
N ALA A 37 -3.18 -9.35 -5.59
CA ALA A 37 -2.71 -9.78 -4.27
C ALA A 37 -2.07 -8.62 -3.49
N ALA A 38 -1.29 -7.76 -4.17
CA ALA A 38 -0.74 -6.56 -3.56
C ALA A 38 -1.84 -5.58 -3.10
N ASP A 39 -2.87 -5.33 -3.90
CA ASP A 39 -4.01 -4.50 -3.50
C ASP A 39 -4.73 -5.06 -2.25
N ALA A 40 -4.88 -6.39 -2.17
CA ALA A 40 -5.48 -7.04 -1.01
C ALA A 40 -4.58 -6.92 0.24
N ALA A 41 -3.26 -7.02 0.07
CA ALA A 41 -2.30 -6.80 1.14
C ALA A 41 -2.37 -5.36 1.65
N VAL A 42 -2.39 -4.36 0.76
CA VAL A 42 -2.55 -2.94 1.12
C VAL A 42 -3.81 -2.72 1.96
N ARG A 43 -4.96 -3.24 1.52
CA ARG A 43 -6.22 -3.12 2.27
C ARG A 43 -6.15 -3.77 3.66
N THR A 44 -5.48 -4.91 3.77
CA THR A 44 -5.35 -5.64 5.03
C THR A 44 -4.45 -4.88 6.01
N GLN A 45 -3.29 -4.43 5.55
CA GLN A 45 -2.35 -3.67 6.37
C GLN A 45 -2.94 -2.31 6.79
N ALA A 46 -3.65 -1.62 5.89
CA ALA A 46 -4.34 -0.36 6.22
C ALA A 46 -5.40 -0.56 7.32
N ARG A 47 -6.18 -1.65 7.28
CA ARG A 47 -7.13 -1.98 8.35
C ARG A 47 -6.44 -2.32 9.67
N GLN A 48 -5.35 -3.08 9.63
CA GLN A 48 -4.58 -3.39 10.84
C GLN A 48 -4.04 -2.11 11.49
N LEU A 49 -3.57 -1.19 10.66
CA LEU A 49 -3.07 0.08 11.15
C LEU A 49 -4.19 0.94 11.74
N LYS A 50 -5.34 0.99 11.08
CA LYS A 50 -6.57 1.58 11.62
C LYS A 50 -6.85 1.07 13.04
N LEU A 51 -6.80 -0.25 13.27
CA LEU A 51 -7.05 -0.83 14.59
C LEU A 51 -6.08 -0.32 15.66
N PHE A 52 -4.79 -0.17 15.35
CA PHE A 52 -3.83 0.39 16.31
C PHE A 52 -4.12 1.86 16.65
N LEU A 53 -4.62 2.63 15.68
CA LEU A 53 -5.07 4.01 15.92
C LEU A 53 -6.28 4.05 16.85
N GLU A 54 -7.29 3.21 16.59
CA GLU A 54 -8.48 3.08 17.44
C GLU A 54 -8.12 2.60 18.86
N PHE A 55 -7.19 1.65 19.00
CA PHE A 55 -6.74 1.21 20.32
C PHE A 55 -5.99 2.31 21.07
N GLU A 56 -5.13 3.08 20.40
CA GLU A 56 -4.47 4.22 21.03
C GLU A 56 -5.49 5.24 21.52
N TYR A 57 -6.50 5.55 20.72
CA TYR A 57 -7.57 6.46 21.10
C TYR A 57 -8.36 5.94 22.30
N SER A 58 -8.65 4.63 22.34
CA SER A 58 -9.35 4.02 23.48
C SER A 58 -8.57 4.15 24.79
N GLU A 59 -7.24 4.12 24.75
CA GLU A 59 -6.38 4.21 25.95
C GLU A 59 -6.06 5.65 26.35
N THR A 60 -5.88 6.54 25.35
CA THR A 60 -5.30 7.87 25.57
C THR A 60 -6.24 9.03 25.24
N GLY A 61 -7.41 8.75 24.65
CA GLY A 61 -8.34 9.76 24.14
C GLY A 61 -7.85 10.50 22.90
N SER A 62 -6.70 10.12 22.33
CA SER A 62 -6.09 10.83 21.20
C SER A 62 -5.42 9.92 20.18
N TYR A 63 -5.76 10.10 18.91
CA TYR A 63 -5.04 9.52 17.76
C TYR A 63 -3.68 10.18 17.55
N THR A 64 -3.41 11.32 18.20
CA THR A 64 -2.18 12.09 18.00
C THR A 64 -0.95 11.49 18.67
N ASN A 65 -1.12 10.47 19.48
CA ASN A 65 0.00 9.83 20.17
C ASN A 65 0.81 8.94 19.22
N ILE A 66 0.15 8.25 18.28
CA ILE A 66 0.80 7.54 17.16
C ILE A 66 1.18 8.55 16.07
N LYS A 67 2.06 9.49 16.41
CA LYS A 67 2.63 10.44 15.45
C LYS A 67 4.13 10.34 15.45
N GLN A 68 4.73 10.59 14.29
CA GLN A 68 6.16 10.82 14.19
C GLN A 68 6.42 12.31 14.42
N TYR A 69 7.21 12.64 15.43
CA TYR A 69 7.69 14.01 15.62
C TYR A 69 8.76 14.30 14.56
N THR A 70 8.38 15.00 13.50
CA THR A 70 9.33 15.61 12.56
C THR A 70 9.23 17.12 12.66
N SER A 71 10.33 17.83 12.40
CA SER A 71 10.43 19.29 12.51
C SER A 71 9.59 20.09 11.50
N LEU A 72 8.76 19.44 10.67
CA LEU A 72 8.02 20.06 9.57
C LEU A 72 6.51 20.22 9.81
N GLY A 73 6.02 20.00 11.03
CA GLY A 73 4.67 20.42 11.45
C GLY A 73 3.50 19.59 10.90
N ASP A 74 3.60 18.99 9.71
CA ASP A 74 2.53 18.17 9.13
C ASP A 74 3.03 16.75 8.84
N LEU A 75 2.34 15.75 9.40
CA LEU A 75 2.72 14.34 9.30
C LEU A 75 2.40 13.75 7.91
N TRP A 76 3.37 13.82 7.00
CA TRP A 76 3.38 12.99 5.80
C TRP A 76 4.21 11.74 6.07
N LEU A 77 3.57 10.59 6.24
CA LEU A 77 4.24 9.30 6.22
C LEU A 77 3.98 8.64 4.88
N PRO A 78 5.02 8.43 4.05
CA PRO A 78 6.26 9.23 3.95
C PRO A 78 6.13 10.64 3.34
N GLY A 79 7.14 11.48 3.57
CA GLY A 79 7.23 12.83 3.04
C GLY A 79 7.52 12.87 1.54
N ALA A 80 7.58 14.10 1.01
CA ALA A 80 7.93 14.43 -0.36
C ALA A 80 9.08 13.56 -0.94
N PRO A 81 9.13 13.37 -2.27
CA PRO A 81 10.15 12.54 -2.92
C PRO A 81 11.56 12.91 -2.43
N GLY A 82 12.30 11.94 -1.90
CA GLY A 82 13.70 12.12 -1.42
C GLY A 82 13.91 12.13 0.09
N SER A 83 12.86 12.06 0.92
CA SER A 83 12.98 12.16 2.38
C SER A 83 13.25 10.84 3.14
N GLY A 84 13.49 9.72 2.45
CA GLY A 84 13.80 8.43 3.09
C GLY A 84 12.60 7.86 3.85
N SER A 85 11.88 6.92 3.23
CA SER A 85 10.68 6.34 3.80
C SER A 85 10.99 5.46 5.02
N THR A 86 10.78 5.98 6.23
CA THR A 86 10.93 5.18 7.44
C THR A 86 9.67 5.29 8.29
N CYS A 87 8.95 4.19 8.45
CA CYS A 87 7.86 4.04 9.43
C CYS A 87 8.45 4.01 10.84
N THR A 88 9.21 5.05 11.22
CA THR A 88 10.01 5.13 12.43
C THR A 88 9.63 6.37 13.23
N GLY A 89 10.02 6.43 14.49
CA GLY A 89 9.76 7.59 15.35
C GLY A 89 8.29 7.81 15.71
N LEU A 90 7.38 6.88 15.40
CA LEU A 90 6.05 6.87 16.01
C LEU A 90 6.18 6.75 17.54
N VAL A 91 5.38 7.51 18.26
CA VAL A 91 5.25 7.48 19.72
C VAL A 91 3.87 6.89 20.08
N GLY A 92 3.57 6.70 21.36
CA GLY A 92 2.31 6.12 21.82
C GLY A 92 2.41 4.66 22.26
N ILE A 93 1.34 4.15 22.85
CA ILE A 93 1.28 2.81 23.46
C ILE A 93 1.43 1.73 22.38
N TYR A 94 0.79 1.91 21.22
CA TYR A 94 0.82 0.95 20.11
C TYR A 94 1.82 1.30 19.00
N ALA A 95 2.73 2.23 19.26
CA ALA A 95 3.71 2.75 18.29
C ALA A 95 4.46 1.66 17.55
N VAL A 96 5.06 0.69 18.26
CA VAL A 96 5.90 -0.36 17.66
C VAL A 96 5.10 -1.23 16.67
N ARG A 97 3.85 -1.56 17.01
CA ARG A 97 2.97 -2.35 16.14
C ARG A 97 2.51 -1.53 14.93
N ALA A 98 2.21 -0.25 15.15
CA ALA A 98 1.88 0.68 14.09
C ALA A 98 3.07 0.87 13.12
N GLN A 99 4.30 0.94 13.61
CA GLN A 99 5.53 1.03 12.80
C GLN A 99 5.72 -0.20 11.91
N GLN A 100 5.58 -1.41 12.49
CA GLN A 100 5.69 -2.66 11.73
C GLN A 100 4.62 -2.77 10.62
N THR A 101 3.39 -2.39 10.95
CA THR A 101 2.26 -2.45 10.01
C THR A 101 2.38 -1.40 8.91
N CYS A 102 2.85 -0.20 9.25
CA CYS A 102 3.20 0.83 8.28
C CYS A 102 4.28 0.35 7.31
N ALA A 103 5.32 -0.32 7.80
CA ALA A 103 6.39 -0.84 6.95
C ALA A 103 5.87 -1.91 5.98
N ALA A 104 4.99 -2.80 6.46
CA ALA A 104 4.33 -3.80 5.63
C ALA A 104 3.38 -3.17 4.59
N LEU A 105 2.64 -2.12 4.96
CA LEU A 105 1.78 -1.36 4.06
C LEU A 105 2.59 -0.70 2.94
N LEU A 106 3.70 -0.06 3.28
CA LEU A 106 4.61 0.57 2.31
C LEU A 106 5.17 -0.45 1.33
N ALA A 107 5.63 -1.61 1.82
CA ALA A 107 6.12 -2.69 0.98
C ALA A 107 5.04 -3.21 0.00
N ALA A 108 3.79 -3.32 0.46
CA ALA A 108 2.67 -3.75 -0.37
C ALA A 108 2.27 -2.71 -1.43
N SER A 109 2.46 -1.42 -1.16
CA SER A 109 2.07 -0.32 -2.06
C SER A 109 3.01 -0.05 -3.24
N GLN A 110 4.13 -0.77 -3.39
CA GLN A 110 5.03 -0.77 -4.56
C GLN A 110 5.23 0.61 -5.23
N SER A 111 5.93 1.53 -4.54
CA SER A 111 6.33 2.91 -4.90
C SER A 111 6.49 3.26 -6.40
N GLN A 112 5.39 3.35 -7.17
CA GLN A 112 5.43 3.76 -8.58
C GLN A 112 4.51 4.95 -8.84
N GLY A 113 5.10 6.12 -9.11
CA GLY A 113 4.45 7.23 -9.84
C GLY A 113 4.04 8.45 -9.01
N SER A 114 5.00 9.32 -8.71
CA SER A 114 5.00 10.78 -8.96
C SER A 114 3.71 11.63 -8.84
N SER A 115 2.85 11.38 -7.86
CA SER A 115 1.89 12.41 -7.41
C SER A 115 1.49 12.29 -5.93
N CYS A 116 1.78 11.16 -5.30
CA CYS A 116 2.20 11.18 -3.90
C CYS A 116 3.63 10.66 -3.87
N GLY A 117 4.59 11.52 -3.55
CA GLY A 117 5.86 11.03 -3.06
C GLY A 117 5.58 10.22 -1.83
N ASN A 118 5.57 8.89 -1.97
CA ASN A 118 5.59 7.93 -0.88
C ASN A 118 4.60 8.27 0.24
N GLN A 119 3.27 8.14 0.16
CA GLN A 119 2.38 8.42 1.31
C GLN A 119 1.46 7.24 1.58
N CYS A 120 1.59 6.64 2.77
CA CYS A 120 0.79 5.53 3.26
C CYS A 120 -0.16 5.96 4.40
N LEU A 121 0.16 7.05 5.13
CA LEU A 121 -0.52 7.49 6.35
C LEU A 121 -0.42 9.00 6.54
N ARG A 122 -1.53 9.65 6.91
CA ARG A 122 -1.52 11.05 7.35
C ARG A 122 -2.44 11.28 8.55
N PHE A 123 -1.95 12.07 9.50
CA PHE A 123 -2.70 12.45 10.69
C PHE A 123 -3.00 13.94 10.65
N TRP A 124 -4.07 14.33 11.33
CA TRP A 124 -4.50 15.72 11.45
C TRP A 124 -4.16 16.22 12.88
N ASP A 125 -3.07 16.97 13.06
CA ASP A 125 -2.89 17.86 14.23
C ASP A 125 -3.06 19.33 13.90
N THR A 126 -2.64 19.75 12.72
CA THR A 126 -2.40 21.18 12.46
C THR A 126 -3.57 21.92 11.85
N ASN A 127 -4.54 21.22 11.26
CA ASN A 127 -5.72 21.92 10.77
C ASN A 127 -6.79 22.01 11.89
N PRO A 128 -7.26 23.23 12.18
CA PRO A 128 -8.17 23.50 13.30
C PRO A 128 -9.60 22.94 13.10
N ASP A 129 -9.98 22.55 11.89
CA ASP A 129 -11.33 22.10 11.52
C ASP A 129 -11.61 20.64 11.94
N PHE A 130 -10.58 19.79 12.03
CA PHE A 130 -10.72 18.37 12.37
C PHE A 130 -9.76 17.91 13.47
N PRO A 131 -9.84 18.48 14.70
CA PRO A 131 -8.99 18.05 15.79
C PRO A 131 -9.17 16.55 16.05
N ASN A 132 -8.05 15.84 16.22
CA ASN A 132 -8.05 14.42 16.59
C ASN A 132 -8.75 13.51 15.55
N ARG A 133 -8.42 13.70 14.27
CA ARG A 133 -8.86 12.85 13.15
C ARG A 133 -7.66 12.32 12.36
N TYR A 134 -7.85 11.23 11.61
CA TYR A 134 -6.81 10.64 10.78
C TYR A 134 -7.39 10.14 9.45
N SER A 135 -6.54 10.10 8.41
CA SER A 135 -6.83 9.44 7.14
C SER A 135 -5.66 8.57 6.70
N ILE A 136 -5.91 7.28 6.50
CA ILE A 136 -4.95 6.35 5.93
C ILE A 136 -5.11 6.40 4.41
N LEU A 137 -4.06 6.82 3.71
CA LEU A 137 -4.03 6.95 2.25
C LEU A 137 -2.99 5.98 1.71
N ALA A 138 -3.38 4.95 0.97
CA ALA A 138 -2.43 3.94 0.48
C ALA A 138 -2.62 3.65 -1.02
N TYR A 139 -1.52 3.60 -1.77
CA TYR A 139 -1.56 3.32 -3.20
C TYR A 139 -1.98 1.88 -3.49
N LEU A 140 -2.85 1.70 -4.49
CA LEU A 140 -3.29 0.39 -4.99
C LEU A 140 -2.60 0.08 -6.34
N PRO A 141 -1.51 -0.70 -6.36
CA PRO A 141 -0.71 -0.96 -7.56
C PRO A 141 -1.43 -1.74 -8.66
N GLY A 142 -2.41 -2.59 -8.32
CA GLY A 142 -3.20 -3.32 -9.32
C GLY A 142 -4.29 -2.48 -9.95
N ALA A 143 -4.90 -1.61 -9.17
CA ALA A 143 -5.99 -0.75 -9.62
C ALA A 143 -5.50 0.40 -10.52
N SER A 144 -4.27 0.87 -10.35
CA SER A 144 -3.69 1.96 -11.16
C SER A 144 -3.26 1.55 -12.57
N ARG A 145 -2.71 0.34 -12.74
CA ARG A 145 -2.23 -0.16 -14.03
C ARG A 145 -3.35 -0.60 -14.97
N ALA A 146 -4.54 -0.89 -14.45
CA ALA A 146 -5.70 -1.30 -15.24
C ALA A 146 -6.51 -0.13 -15.81
N ALA A 147 -6.41 1.08 -15.21
CA ALA A 147 -7.28 2.22 -15.54
C ALA A 147 -6.53 3.50 -15.95
N GLY A 148 -5.19 3.46 -16.06
CA GLY A 148 -4.38 4.61 -16.49
C GLY A 148 -4.31 5.78 -15.49
N ALA A 149 -4.94 5.67 -14.31
CA ALA A 149 -4.94 6.67 -13.26
C ALA A 149 -4.51 6.06 -11.91
N ALA A 150 -3.69 6.78 -11.13
CA ALA A 150 -3.30 6.36 -9.79
C ALA A 150 -4.55 6.21 -8.89
N ARG A 151 -4.71 5.03 -8.26
CA ARG A 151 -5.82 4.75 -7.35
C ARG A 151 -5.32 4.62 -5.92
N TRP A 152 -6.02 5.28 -5.01
CA TRP A 152 -5.65 5.43 -3.61
C TRP A 152 -6.75 4.86 -2.74
N LEU A 153 -6.42 3.92 -1.88
CA LEU A 153 -7.28 3.52 -0.78
C LEU A 153 -7.29 4.64 0.27
N CYS A 154 -8.48 5.03 0.70
CA CYS A 154 -8.68 6.00 1.76
C CYS A 154 -9.43 5.33 2.92
N MET A 155 -8.96 5.52 4.16
CA MET A 155 -9.68 5.11 5.36
C MET A 155 -9.63 6.20 6.42
N GLY A 156 -10.80 6.73 6.77
CA GLY A 156 -10.94 7.78 7.75
C GLY A 156 -11.24 7.26 9.15
N SER A 157 -10.90 8.08 10.15
CA SER A 157 -11.42 8.03 11.51
C SER A 157 -12.95 8.05 11.61
N GLY A 158 -13.66 8.63 10.62
CA GLY A 158 -15.12 8.57 10.52
C GLY A 158 -15.69 7.19 10.17
N GLY A 159 -14.85 6.17 9.96
CA GLY A 159 -15.28 4.82 9.59
C GLY A 159 -15.35 4.58 8.09
N SER A 160 -15.40 5.65 7.29
CA SER A 160 -15.49 5.62 5.84
C SER A 160 -14.26 5.00 5.18
N VAL A 161 -14.50 4.19 4.15
CA VAL A 161 -13.46 3.59 3.31
C VAL A 161 -13.83 3.81 1.84
N SER A 162 -12.98 4.52 1.10
CA SER A 162 -13.17 4.77 -0.34
C SER A 162 -11.92 4.43 -1.15
N VAL A 163 -12.03 4.55 -2.48
CA VAL A 163 -10.90 4.42 -3.39
C VAL A 163 -10.90 5.59 -4.37
N SER A 164 -10.01 6.56 -4.13
CA SER A 164 -9.90 7.78 -4.92
C SER A 164 -9.06 7.60 -6.16
N ALA A 165 -9.54 8.11 -7.29
CA ALA A 165 -8.76 8.26 -8.52
C ALA A 165 -8.08 9.64 -8.49
N GLY A 166 -6.82 9.69 -8.05
CA GLY A 166 -6.05 10.95 -7.98
C GLY A 166 -6.60 11.99 -7.00
N THR A 167 -6.21 13.25 -7.22
CA THR A 167 -6.61 14.44 -6.45
C THR A 167 -7.92 15.03 -7.00
N PRO A 168 -8.78 15.68 -6.16
CA PRO A 168 -8.48 16.29 -4.86
C PRO A 168 -8.86 15.51 -3.58
N TRP A 169 -8.85 14.17 -3.56
CA TRP A 169 -9.01 13.34 -2.33
C TRP A 169 -10.19 13.76 -1.43
N SER A 170 -11.31 14.11 -2.05
CA SER A 170 -12.53 14.59 -1.39
C SER A 170 -13.52 13.48 -1.05
N GLU A 171 -13.21 12.25 -1.44
CA GLU A 171 -14.04 11.09 -1.14
C GLU A 171 -14.03 10.75 0.36
N ALA A 172 -15.04 10.02 0.80
CA ALA A 172 -15.21 9.65 2.20
C ALA A 172 -14.05 8.78 2.71
N GLY A 173 -13.41 9.21 3.80
CA GLY A 173 -12.22 8.61 4.39
C GLY A 173 -10.90 9.12 3.81
N CYS A 174 -10.94 9.99 2.78
CA CYS A 174 -9.75 10.61 2.21
C CYS A 174 -9.37 11.90 2.95
N TRP A 175 -8.39 12.64 2.42
CA TRP A 175 -7.82 13.84 3.05
C TRP A 175 -8.85 14.91 3.43
N ALA A 176 -9.76 15.26 2.53
CA ALA A 176 -10.72 16.35 2.79
C ALA A 176 -11.99 15.87 3.52
N ASN A 177 -12.08 14.58 3.86
CA ASN A 177 -13.24 13.98 4.51
C ASN A 177 -12.82 12.77 5.37
N PRO A 178 -12.06 12.99 6.47
CA PRO A 178 -11.50 11.94 7.33
C PRO A 178 -12.51 11.18 8.20
#